data_AF-A0A967SIT8-F1
#
_entry.id   AF-A0A967SIT8-F1
#
_cell.length_a   1.000
_cell.length_b   1.000
_cell.length_c   1.000
_cell.angle_alpha   90.00
_cell.angle_beta   90.00
_cell.angle_gamma   90.00
#
_symmetry.space_group_name_H-M   'P 1'
#
loop_
_entity.id
_entity.type
_entity.pdbx_description
1 polymer ?
#
loop_
_entity_poly.entity_id
_entity_poly.type
_entity_poly.pdbx_seq_one_letter_code
_entity_poly.pdbx_strand_id
1 'polypeptide(L)' 'MMLRIQVEREEGAPIPDDYRSCYGLTVDRARRLRPEVPVMHPGPMNRGVEIDSEVA' A
#
# COMPACT_ATOMS: atom_id res chain seq x y z
N MET A 1 5.55 6.51 -4.60
CA MET A 1 4.24 7.08 -4.26
C MET A 1 3.25 5.93 -4.22
N MET A 2 2.42 5.88 -3.18
CA MET A 2 1.39 4.86 -2.96
C MET A 2 0.02 5.47 -3.24
N LEU A 3 -0.93 4.65 -3.68
CA LEU A 3 -2.29 5.05 -3.99
C LEU A 3 -3.27 4.14 -3.25
N ARG A 4 -4.45 4.70 -2.91
CA ARG A 4 -5.54 3.95 -2.31
C ARG A 4 -6.16 3.03 -3.35
N ILE A 5 -6.36 1.77 -3.01
CA ILE A 5 -7.23 0.90 -3.80
C ILE A 5 -8.68 1.35 -3.59
N GLN A 6 -9.39 1.59 -4.70
CA GLN A 6 -10.76 2.09 -4.70
C GLN A 6 -11.75 0.95 -4.97
N VAL A 7 -12.03 0.15 -3.95
CA VAL A 7 -13.01 -0.97 -4.03
C VAL A 7 -14.40 -0.49 -4.41
N GLU A 8 -14.74 0.76 -4.07
CA GLU A 8 -16.00 1.39 -4.42
C GLU A 8 -16.19 1.61 -5.92
N ARG A 9 -15.12 1.54 -6.72
CA ARG A 9 -15.15 1.74 -8.18
C ARG A 9 -15.27 0.45 -8.97
N GLU A 10 -14.98 -0.69 -8.37
CA GLU A 10 -15.08 -2.01 -9.00
C GLU A 10 -16.33 -2.78 -8.52
N GLU A 11 -17.44 -2.08 -8.32
CA GLU A 11 -18.73 -2.67 -7.90
C GLU A 11 -18.64 -3.53 -6.61
N GLY A 12 -17.68 -3.22 -5.73
CA GLY A 12 -17.46 -3.97 -4.49
C GLY A 12 -16.68 -5.27 -4.68
N ALA A 13 -15.95 -5.45 -5.78
CA ALA A 13 -14.99 -6.54 -5.92
C ALA A 13 -14.02 -6.56 -4.74
N PRO A 14 -13.78 -7.73 -4.12
CA PRO A 14 -12.84 -7.84 -3.02
C PRO A 14 -11.42 -7.60 -3.52
N ILE A 15 -10.59 -7.01 -2.65
CA ILE A 15 -9.16 -6.88 -2.91
C ILE A 15 -8.56 -8.30 -2.94
N PRO A 16 -7.77 -8.67 -3.96
CA PRO A 16 -7.09 -9.96 -3.98
C PRO A 16 -6.19 -10.15 -2.75
N ASP A 17 -6.21 -11.35 -2.17
CA ASP A 17 -5.43 -11.68 -0.96
C ASP A 17 -3.91 -11.50 -1.17
N ASP A 18 -3.44 -11.63 -2.41
CA ASP A 18 -2.04 -11.47 -2.79
C ASP A 18 -1.67 -10.03 -3.17
N TYR A 19 -2.62 -9.08 -3.16
CA TYR A 19 -2.33 -7.70 -3.56
C TYR A 19 -1.20 -7.10 -2.73
N ARG A 20 -1.23 -7.29 -1.40
CA ARG A 20 -0.20 -6.77 -0.50
C ARG A 20 1.18 -7.33 -0.86
N SER A 21 1.29 -8.65 -1.05
CA SER A 21 2.57 -9.31 -1.35
C SER A 21 3.06 -8.96 -2.76
N CYS A 22 2.17 -8.80 -3.73
CA CYS A 22 2.51 -8.45 -5.11
C CYS A 22 2.84 -6.96 -5.29
N TYR A 23 2.06 -6.05 -4.72
CA TYR A 23 2.08 -4.62 -5.05
C TYR A 23 2.23 -3.67 -3.86
N GLY A 24 1.83 -4.07 -2.64
CA GLY A 24 1.89 -3.19 -1.46
C GLY A 24 3.31 -2.79 -1.03
N LEU A 25 3.46 -1.67 -0.34
CA LEU A 25 4.71 -1.29 0.30
C LEU A 25 4.88 -2.05 1.63
N THR A 26 5.39 -3.28 1.51
CA THR A 26 5.73 -4.13 2.65
C THR A 26 6.94 -3.60 3.43
N VAL A 27 7.12 -4.02 4.68
CA VAL A 27 8.33 -3.74 5.49
C VAL A 27 9.62 -4.12 4.73
N ASP A 28 9.65 -5.28 4.06
CA ASP A 28 10.84 -5.72 3.31
C ASP A 28 11.10 -4.89 2.05
N ARG A 29 10.05 -4.32 1.45
CA ARG A 29 10.20 -3.31 0.38
C ARG A 29 10.69 -1.98 0.96
N ALA A 30 10.14 -1.55 2.09
CA ALA A 30 10.52 -0.30 2.76
C ALA A 30 11.99 -0.31 3.21
N ARG A 31 12.50 -1.44 3.74
CA ARG A 31 13.91 -1.62 4.13
C ARG A 31 14.91 -1.46 2.98
N ARG A 32 14.45 -1.61 1.73
CA ARG A 32 15.28 -1.44 0.52
C ARG A 32 15.28 -0.01 0.00
N LEU A 33 14.42 0.87 0.55
CA LEU A 33 14.42 2.28 0.18
C LEU A 33 15.69 2.96 0.70
N ARG A 34 16.14 3.99 -0.02
CA ARG A 34 17.18 4.87 0.50
C ARG A 34 16.62 5.65 1.71
N PRO A 35 17.42 5.91 2.75
CA PRO A 35 16.95 6.58 3.97
C PRO A 35 16.30 7.96 3.72
N GLU A 36 16.70 8.65 2.66
CA GLU A 36 16.25 10.01 2.35
C GLU A 36 14.99 10.06 1.46
N VAL A 37 14.49 8.91 0.98
CA VAL A 37 13.36 8.87 0.05
C VAL A 37 12.05 8.98 0.82
N PRO A 38 11.22 10.01 0.55
CA PRO A 38 9.91 10.11 1.18
C PRO A 38 8.93 9.10 0.59
N VAL A 39 8.17 8.45 1.47
CA VAL A 39 6.97 7.70 1.08
C VAL A 39 5.79 8.67 1.08
N MET A 40 5.09 8.75 -0.04
CA MET A 40 3.94 9.64 -0.22
C MET A 40 2.69 8.82 -0.47
N HIS A 41 1.58 9.22 0.14
CA HIS A 41 0.24 8.70 -0.13
C HIS A 41 -0.78 9.84 0.02
N PRO A 42 -1.72 10.03 -0.93
CA PRO A 42 -2.66 11.15 -0.90
C PRO A 42 -3.76 11.08 0.18
N GLY A 43 -3.79 10.01 0.99
CA GLY A 43 -4.89 9.69 1.90
C GLY A 43 -6.29 9.54 1.26
N PRO A 44 -7.26 8.97 2.00
CA PRO A 44 -7.06 8.07 3.15
C PRO A 44 -6.37 6.75 2.72
N MET A 45 -5.63 6.11 3.63
CA MET A 45 -4.86 4.88 3.35
C MET A 45 -5.57 3.65 3.91
N ASN A 46 -5.56 2.54 3.17
CA ASN A 46 -5.86 1.20 3.69
C ASN A 46 -4.56 0.56 4.18
N ARG A 47 -4.33 0.65 5.50
CA ARG A 47 -3.20 -0.01 6.15
C ARG A 47 -3.34 -1.53 6.09
N GLY A 48 -2.23 -2.21 5.87
CA GLY A 48 -2.20 -3.66 5.66
C GLY A 48 -2.60 -4.10 4.25
N VAL A 49 -2.90 -3.16 3.34
CA VAL A 49 -3.22 -3.45 1.94
C VAL A 49 -2.19 -2.83 1.00
N GLU A 50 -2.30 -1.53 0.71
CA GLU A 50 -1.30 -0.84 -0.11
C GLU A 50 -0.02 -0.50 0.67
N ILE A 51 -0.06 -0.35 1.99
CA ILE A 51 1.11 -0.05 2.82
C ILE A 51 1.01 -0.79 4.15
N ASP A 52 2.12 -1.39 4.59
CA ASP A 52 2.17 -2.03 5.90
C ASP A 52 1.98 -1.00 7.01
N SER A 53 1.20 -1.36 8.04
CA SER A 53 0.94 -0.49 9.19
C SER A 53 2.21 0.00 9.88
N GLU A 54 3.29 -0.79 9.84
CA GLU A 54 4.59 -0.47 10.46
C GLU A 54 5.42 0.52 9.63
N VAL A 55 5.05 0.74 8.36
CA VAL A 55 5.70 1.69 7.44
C VAL A 55 4.92 3.01 7.35
N ALA A 56 3.63 2.99 7.69
CA ALA A 56 2.67 4.08 7.49
C ALA A 56 2.64 5.14 8.60
#